data_AF-A0A432GGD8-F1
#
_entry.id   AF-A0A432GGD8-F1
#
_cell.length_a   1.000
_cell.length_b   1.000
_cell.length_c   1.000
_cell.angle_alpha   90.00
_cell.angle_beta   90.00
_cell.angle_gamma   90.00
#
_symmetry.space_group_name_H-M   'P 1'
#
loop_
_entity.id
_entity.type
_entity.pdbx_description
1 polymer ?
#
loop_
_entity_poly.entity_id
_entity_poly.type
_entity_poly.pdbx_seq_one_letter_code
_entity_poly.pdbx_strand_id
1 'polypeptide(L)'
;MTTTYIGTDHVPAQQKTLGRVIIFIATILLVALFLIQILYKTDTITLGFENWRPTLYAYLLWSIALCWGILLIKGDRGQRALFVLPAFLFTIAMVIFPLIFSVYISLHDWNLSAFEGQKFNGLDNFRALLVDEYYWNSMLNMVYYLVAILFEYAIAFGLALLLNSQIVARKFFRVVFLMPLMLSPVAVSWMLGKSLMEYRFGPAATLARHLGWESPAFFSSPEIARFSIMVLDAWTFIPFMMIMLLAGLQALPKEVNEAAKIDGATGWQHFWKITFPLMLPVSVTATVIRIIFKLKLADVVI
;
A
#
# COMPACT_ATOMS: atom_id res chain seq x y z
N MET A 1 -4.85 -10.41 -41.69
CA MET A 1 -4.35 -11.73 -41.25
C MET A 1 -5.10 -12.14 -40.00
N THR A 2 -6.22 -12.81 -40.17
CA THR A 2 -6.99 -13.48 -39.12
C THR A 2 -6.31 -14.81 -38.83
N THR A 3 -5.47 -14.86 -37.80
CA THR A 3 -5.01 -16.13 -37.24
C THR A 3 -6.22 -16.84 -36.61
N THR A 4 -6.84 -17.72 -37.39
CA THR A 4 -7.67 -18.80 -36.88
C THR A 4 -6.86 -19.57 -35.85
N TYR A 5 -7.12 -19.34 -34.57
CA TYR A 5 -6.71 -20.25 -33.50
C TYR A 5 -7.41 -21.59 -33.75
N ILE A 6 -6.75 -22.47 -34.49
CA ILE A 6 -7.14 -23.87 -34.60
C ILE A 6 -7.02 -24.41 -33.17
N GLY A 7 -8.16 -24.72 -32.55
CA GLY A 7 -8.24 -25.13 -31.15
C GLY A 7 -7.44 -26.41 -30.91
N THR A 8 -6.29 -26.27 -30.26
CA THR A 8 -5.53 -27.36 -29.64
C THR A 8 -6.13 -27.74 -28.27
N ASP A 9 -7.47 -27.85 -28.20
CA ASP A 9 -8.21 -28.24 -26.99
C ASP A 9 -8.16 -29.78 -26.72
N HIS A 10 -7.49 -30.56 -27.58
CA HIS A 10 -7.34 -32.01 -27.42
C HIS A 10 -6.17 -32.39 -26.51
N VAL A 11 -6.32 -32.09 -25.22
CA VAL A 11 -5.44 -32.66 -24.18
C VAL A 11 -5.78 -34.16 -24.02
N PRO A 12 -4.79 -35.09 -24.15
CA PRO A 12 -4.99 -36.53 -23.99
C PRO A 12 -5.65 -36.89 -22.65
N ALA A 13 -6.56 -37.87 -22.67
CA ALA A 13 -7.28 -38.31 -21.47
C ALA A 13 -6.32 -38.75 -20.34
N GLN A 14 -5.21 -39.41 -20.68
CA GLN A 14 -4.19 -39.83 -19.72
C GLN A 14 -3.52 -38.63 -19.02
N GLN A 15 -3.25 -37.54 -19.74
CA GLN A 15 -2.68 -36.31 -19.16
C GLN A 15 -3.68 -35.60 -18.23
N LYS A 16 -4.97 -35.58 -18.60
CA LYS A 16 -6.03 -35.04 -17.73
C LYS A 16 -6.15 -35.85 -16.43
N THR A 17 -6.11 -37.18 -16.53
CA THR A 17 -6.15 -38.07 -15.36
C THR A 17 -4.92 -37.85 -14.48
N LEU A 18 -3.72 -37.79 -15.06
CA LEU A 18 -2.48 -37.51 -14.34
C LEU A 18 -2.55 -36.16 -13.60
N GLY A 19 -2.98 -35.09 -14.26
CA GLY A 19 -3.13 -33.77 -13.65
C GLY A 19 -4.11 -33.78 -12.47
N ARG A 20 -5.25 -34.47 -12.60
CA ARG A 20 -6.23 -34.63 -11.50
C ARG A 20 -5.65 -35.40 -10.32
N VAL A 21 -4.92 -36.48 -10.58
CA VAL A 21 -4.27 -37.31 -9.54
C VAL A 21 -3.20 -36.50 -8.80
N ILE A 22 -2.36 -35.75 -9.50
CA ILE A 22 -1.35 -34.88 -8.90
C ILE A 22 -1.98 -33.86 -7.94
N ILE A 23 -3.02 -33.15 -8.40
CA ILE A 23 -3.72 -32.15 -7.57
C ILE A 23 -4.35 -32.83 -6.35
N PHE A 24 -5.00 -33.97 -6.55
CA PHE A 24 -5.70 -34.68 -5.48
C PHE A 24 -4.72 -35.15 -4.39
N ILE A 25 -3.64 -35.84 -4.77
CA ILE A 25 -2.60 -36.31 -3.84
C ILE A 25 -1.96 -35.14 -3.09
N ALA A 26 -1.57 -34.09 -3.82
CA ALA A 26 -0.96 -32.92 -3.21
C ALA A 26 -1.91 -32.22 -2.23
N THR A 27 -3.21 -32.13 -2.56
CA THR A 27 -4.21 -31.51 -1.69
C THR A 27 -4.45 -32.33 -0.43
N ILE A 28 -4.54 -33.66 -0.54
CA ILE A 28 -4.65 -34.54 0.62
C ILE A 28 -3.43 -34.40 1.52
N LEU A 29 -2.22 -34.40 0.96
CA LEU A 29 -0.98 -34.21 1.72
C LEU A 29 -0.97 -32.87 2.45
N LEU A 30 -1.36 -31.78 1.77
CA LEU A 30 -1.43 -30.46 2.38
C LEU A 30 -2.41 -30.44 3.55
N VAL A 31 -3.63 -30.93 3.35
CA VAL A 31 -4.67 -30.97 4.38
C VAL A 31 -4.24 -31.83 5.56
N ALA A 32 -3.67 -33.02 5.32
CA ALA A 32 -3.17 -33.89 6.36
C ALA A 32 -2.08 -33.21 7.20
N LEU A 33 -1.12 -32.54 6.55
CA LEU A 33 -0.04 -31.82 7.27
C LEU A 33 -0.56 -30.62 8.05
N PHE A 34 -1.53 -29.87 7.52
CA PHE A 34 -2.19 -28.79 8.27
C PHE A 34 -2.95 -29.33 9.49
N LEU A 35 -3.69 -30.43 9.33
CA LEU A 35 -4.42 -31.06 10.44
C LEU A 35 -3.48 -31.57 11.52
N ILE A 36 -2.39 -32.24 11.14
CA ILE A 36 -1.35 -32.69 12.08
C ILE A 36 -0.76 -31.50 12.83
N GLN A 37 -0.43 -30.41 12.12
CA GLN A 37 0.13 -29.21 12.75
C GLN A 37 -0.84 -28.58 13.76
N ILE A 38 -2.13 -28.48 13.40
CA ILE A 38 -3.16 -27.93 14.29
C ILE A 38 -3.33 -28.81 15.53
N LEU A 39 -3.49 -30.13 15.35
CA LEU A 39 -3.68 -31.08 16.45
C LEU A 39 -2.47 -31.13 17.40
N TYR A 40 -1.26 -30.96 16.87
CA TYR A 40 -0.05 -30.87 17.67
C TYR A 40 0.00 -29.57 18.47
N LYS A 41 -0.37 -28.43 17.84
CA LYS A 41 -0.45 -27.12 18.51
C LYS A 41 -1.53 -27.06 19.60
N THR A 42 -2.57 -27.88 19.52
CA THR A 42 -3.64 -28.00 20.52
C THR A 42 -3.37 -29.11 21.54
N ASP A 43 -2.13 -29.59 21.65
CA ASP A 43 -1.69 -30.66 22.57
C ASP A 43 -2.56 -31.94 22.51
N THR A 44 -3.22 -32.18 21.37
CA THR A 44 -4.14 -33.31 21.17
C THR A 44 -3.38 -34.55 20.71
N ILE A 45 -2.28 -34.35 19.98
CA ILE A 45 -1.36 -35.42 19.55
C ILE A 45 0.08 -35.06 19.92
N THR A 46 0.88 -36.07 20.24
CA THR A 46 2.31 -35.91 20.54
C THR A 46 3.19 -35.88 19.29
N LEU A 47 2.64 -36.31 18.15
CA LEU A 47 3.33 -36.38 16.87
C LEU A 47 3.00 -35.14 16.03
N GLY A 48 3.97 -34.26 15.81
CA GLY A 48 3.82 -33.09 14.95
C GLY A 48 5.16 -32.39 14.71
N PHE A 49 5.11 -31.16 14.22
CA PHE A 49 6.31 -30.38 13.94
C PHE A 49 6.44 -29.22 14.93
N GLU A 50 7.65 -29.07 15.50
CA GLU A 50 7.98 -27.99 16.44
C GLU A 50 7.87 -26.60 15.81
N ASN A 51 8.07 -26.49 14.50
CA ASN A 51 8.02 -25.23 13.77
C ASN A 51 7.10 -25.29 12.56
N TRP A 52 6.79 -24.12 12.01
CA TRP A 52 5.87 -23.93 10.90
C TRP A 52 6.45 -24.30 9.51
N ARG A 53 7.76 -24.59 9.43
CA ARG A 53 8.48 -24.77 8.14
C ARG A 53 7.91 -25.93 7.30
N PRO A 54 7.57 -27.11 7.88
CA PRO A 54 6.99 -28.21 7.12
C PRO A 54 5.64 -27.85 6.47
N THR A 55 4.80 -27.07 7.17
CA THR A 55 3.53 -26.56 6.63
C THR A 55 3.77 -25.61 5.45
N LEU A 56 4.79 -24.73 5.54
CA LEU A 56 5.19 -23.88 4.41
C LEU A 56 5.64 -24.73 3.21
N TYR A 57 6.53 -25.70 3.42
CA TYR A 57 7.01 -26.54 2.32
C TYR A 57 5.88 -27.34 1.66
N ALA A 58 4.95 -27.86 2.46
CA ALA A 58 3.76 -28.51 1.95
C ALA A 58 2.93 -27.58 1.07
N TYR A 59 2.71 -26.34 1.51
CA TYR A 59 1.98 -25.33 0.74
C TYR A 59 2.67 -24.97 -0.58
N LEU A 60 4.00 -24.82 -0.57
CA LEU A 60 4.79 -24.54 -1.79
C LEU A 60 4.71 -25.70 -2.78
N LEU A 61 4.90 -26.94 -2.31
CA LEU A 61 4.79 -28.13 -3.14
C LEU A 61 3.38 -28.29 -3.72
N TRP A 62 2.35 -28.05 -2.90
CA TRP A 62 0.96 -28.05 -3.34
C TRP A 62 0.69 -26.97 -4.40
N SER A 63 1.22 -25.76 -4.20
CA SER A 63 1.06 -24.65 -5.14
C SER A 63 1.67 -24.97 -6.51
N ILE A 64 2.86 -25.58 -6.52
CA ILE A 64 3.52 -26.04 -7.74
C ILE A 64 2.70 -27.16 -8.40
N ALA A 65 2.26 -28.14 -7.62
CA ALA A 65 1.44 -29.26 -8.11
C ALA A 65 0.09 -28.79 -8.67
N LEU A 66 -0.53 -27.77 -8.06
CA LEU A 66 -1.77 -27.14 -8.53
C LEU A 66 -1.56 -26.46 -9.89
N CYS A 67 -0.53 -25.63 -10.00
CA CYS A 67 -0.15 -24.96 -11.24
C CYS A 67 0.13 -25.96 -12.37
N TRP A 68 0.92 -26.99 -12.09
CA TRP A 68 1.27 -28.04 -13.04
C TRP A 68 0.06 -28.91 -13.42
N GLY A 69 -0.76 -29.29 -12.45
CA GLY A 69 -1.97 -30.08 -12.70
C GLY A 69 -3.00 -29.34 -13.54
N ILE A 70 -3.18 -28.04 -13.33
CA ILE A 70 -4.08 -27.21 -14.14
C ILE A 70 -3.59 -27.12 -15.59
N LEU A 71 -2.29 -27.00 -15.80
CA LEU A 71 -1.67 -27.05 -17.13
C LEU A 71 -1.96 -28.39 -17.82
N LEU A 72 -1.75 -29.51 -17.14
CA LEU A 72 -2.00 -30.85 -17.66
C LEU A 72 -3.48 -31.14 -17.94
N ILE A 73 -4.42 -30.48 -17.26
CA ILE A 73 -5.87 -30.71 -17.45
C ILE A 73 -6.44 -29.83 -18.57
N LYS A 74 -5.99 -28.57 -18.64
CA LYS A 74 -6.60 -27.52 -19.47
C LYS A 74 -5.77 -27.07 -20.67
N GLY A 75 -4.54 -27.58 -20.84
CA GLY A 75 -3.67 -27.24 -21.99
C GLY A 75 -3.48 -25.73 -22.11
N ASP A 76 -3.81 -25.17 -23.28
CA ASP A 76 -3.67 -23.73 -23.57
C ASP A 76 -4.49 -22.82 -22.64
N ARG A 77 -5.67 -23.27 -22.20
CA ARG A 77 -6.47 -22.54 -21.20
C ARG A 77 -5.81 -22.59 -19.81
N GLY A 78 -5.08 -23.66 -19.53
CA GLY A 78 -4.27 -23.82 -18.31
C GLY A 78 -3.05 -22.88 -18.33
N GLN A 79 -2.43 -22.67 -19.48
CA GLN A 79 -1.35 -21.69 -19.64
C GLN A 79 -1.82 -20.26 -19.32
N ARG A 80 -3.02 -19.88 -19.79
CA ARG A 80 -3.64 -18.59 -19.41
C ARG A 80 -3.82 -18.46 -17.91
N ALA A 81 -4.26 -19.52 -17.24
CA ALA A 81 -4.40 -19.53 -15.77
C ALA A 81 -3.05 -19.39 -15.06
N LEU A 82 -1.97 -19.97 -15.60
CA LEU A 82 -0.62 -19.92 -15.02
C LEU A 82 -0.04 -18.50 -14.97
N PHE A 83 -0.53 -17.56 -15.78
CA PHE A 83 -0.12 -16.14 -15.68
C PHE A 83 -0.64 -15.45 -14.41
N VAL A 84 -1.75 -15.92 -13.85
CA VAL A 84 -2.42 -15.29 -12.70
C VAL A 84 -2.30 -16.13 -11.43
N LEU A 85 -2.34 -17.46 -11.58
CA LEU A 85 -2.46 -18.39 -10.47
C LEU A 85 -1.31 -18.30 -9.45
N PRO A 86 -0.02 -18.24 -9.84
CA PRO A 86 1.08 -18.09 -8.87
C PRO A 86 0.98 -16.80 -8.05
N ALA A 87 0.63 -15.68 -8.71
CA ALA A 87 0.44 -14.39 -8.03
C ALA A 87 -0.75 -14.44 -7.07
N PHE A 88 -1.84 -15.11 -7.45
CA PHE A 88 -3.01 -15.33 -6.59
C PHE A 88 -2.68 -16.17 -5.36
N LEU A 89 -1.97 -17.29 -5.53
CA LEU A 89 -1.54 -18.15 -4.42
C LEU A 89 -0.60 -17.39 -3.47
N PHE A 90 0.38 -16.69 -4.03
CA PHE A 90 1.27 -15.84 -3.23
C PHE A 90 0.49 -14.78 -2.44
N THR A 91 -0.52 -14.15 -3.04
CA THR A 91 -1.40 -13.18 -2.37
C THR A 91 -2.16 -13.83 -1.21
N ILE A 92 -2.68 -15.04 -1.40
CA ILE A 92 -3.34 -15.79 -0.31
C ILE A 92 -2.37 -16.00 0.85
N ALA A 93 -1.15 -16.47 0.57
CA ALA A 93 -0.17 -16.81 1.59
C ALA A 93 0.40 -15.60 2.33
N MET A 94 0.70 -14.51 1.62
CA MET A 94 1.42 -13.36 2.19
C MET A 94 0.53 -12.19 2.59
N VAL A 95 -0.71 -12.12 2.10
CA VAL A 95 -1.64 -11.03 2.41
C VAL A 95 -2.86 -11.53 3.15
N ILE A 96 -3.59 -12.50 2.56
CA ILE A 96 -4.87 -12.95 3.12
C ILE A 96 -4.66 -13.75 4.41
N PHE A 97 -3.68 -14.64 4.45
CA PHE A 97 -3.41 -15.45 5.64
C PHE A 97 -2.99 -14.59 6.85
N PRO A 98 -2.00 -13.68 6.77
CA PRO A 98 -1.66 -12.81 7.90
C PRO A 98 -2.81 -11.91 8.33
N LEU A 99 -3.67 -11.48 7.40
CA LEU A 99 -4.87 -10.70 7.73
C LEU A 99 -5.84 -11.52 8.58
N ILE A 100 -6.18 -12.74 8.16
CA ILE A 100 -7.06 -13.64 8.94
C ILE A 100 -6.42 -13.94 10.29
N PHE A 101 -5.12 -14.22 10.32
CA PHE A 101 -4.39 -14.48 11.55
C PHE A 101 -4.36 -13.26 12.49
N SER A 102 -4.29 -12.05 11.96
CA SER A 102 -4.39 -10.81 12.76
C SER A 102 -5.76 -10.66 13.41
N VAL A 103 -6.84 -11.04 12.71
CA VAL A 103 -8.20 -11.09 13.30
C VAL A 103 -8.28 -12.17 14.38
N TYR A 104 -7.62 -13.30 14.18
CA TYR A 104 -7.54 -14.33 15.23
C TYR A 104 -6.80 -13.82 16.47
N ILE A 105 -5.64 -13.18 16.31
CA ILE A 105 -4.88 -12.60 17.42
C ILE A 105 -5.67 -11.50 18.13
N SER A 106 -6.41 -10.65 17.40
CA SER A 106 -7.17 -9.56 18.02
C SER A 106 -8.29 -10.02 18.95
N LEU A 107 -8.69 -11.30 18.88
CA LEU A 107 -9.67 -11.93 19.77
C LEU A 107 -9.05 -12.69 20.96
N HIS A 108 -7.73 -12.62 21.11
CA HIS A 108 -6.99 -13.27 22.19
C HIS A 108 -6.17 -12.26 22.97
N ASP A 109 -6.03 -12.51 24.27
CA ASP A 109 -4.97 -11.94 25.08
C ASP A 109 -3.70 -12.76 24.82
N TRP A 110 -2.74 -12.13 24.14
CA TRP A 110 -1.49 -12.78 23.77
C TRP A 110 -0.30 -11.88 24.08
N ASN A 111 0.22 -12.04 25.30
CA ASN A 111 1.48 -11.43 25.71
C ASN A 111 2.65 -12.39 25.44
N LEU A 112 3.50 -12.05 24.47
CA LEU A 112 4.68 -12.86 24.10
C LEU A 112 5.73 -12.95 25.21
N SER A 113 5.66 -12.10 26.23
CA SER A 113 6.57 -12.07 27.38
C SER A 113 5.97 -12.71 28.63
N ALA A 114 4.68 -13.04 28.64
CA ALA A 114 4.05 -13.73 29.76
C ALA A 114 4.34 -15.23 29.70
N PHE A 115 4.55 -15.84 30.88
CA PHE A 115 4.60 -17.30 31.00
C PHE A 115 3.24 -17.95 30.78
N GLU A 116 2.16 -17.20 31.06
CA GLU A 116 0.82 -17.59 30.68
C GLU A 116 0.69 -17.51 29.16
N GLY A 117 0.34 -18.63 28.53
CA GLY A 117 0.14 -18.70 27.09
C GLY A 117 -1.06 -17.88 26.61
N GLN A 118 -1.33 -17.98 25.31
CA GLN A 118 -2.45 -17.29 24.66
C GLN A 118 -3.80 -17.66 25.30
N LYS A 119 -4.61 -16.66 25.67
CA LYS A 119 -5.96 -16.84 26.23
C LYS A 119 -7.01 -16.21 25.32
N PHE A 120 -8.10 -16.91 25.02
CA PHE A 120 -9.21 -16.32 24.25
C PHE A 120 -9.99 -15.35 25.14
N ASN A 121 -10.04 -14.07 24.76
CA ASN A 121 -10.76 -13.01 25.49
C ASN A 121 -11.88 -12.36 24.66
N GLY A 122 -12.19 -12.92 23.49
CA GLY A 122 -13.30 -12.45 22.65
C GLY A 122 -13.12 -11.01 22.19
N LEU A 123 -13.99 -10.11 22.64
CA LEU A 123 -13.96 -8.69 22.22
C LEU A 123 -13.35 -7.76 23.27
N ASP A 124 -12.72 -8.28 24.32
CA ASP A 124 -12.21 -7.46 25.42
C ASP A 124 -11.10 -6.49 24.98
N ASN A 125 -10.25 -6.90 24.04
CA ASN A 125 -9.26 -6.01 23.42
C ASN A 125 -9.92 -4.79 22.76
N PHE A 126 -11.06 -4.97 22.09
CA PHE A 126 -11.80 -3.87 21.46
C PHE A 126 -12.48 -2.98 22.51
N ARG A 127 -13.03 -3.56 23.57
CA ARG A 127 -13.63 -2.78 24.69
C ARG A 127 -12.58 -1.93 25.41
N ALA A 128 -11.39 -2.49 25.62
CA ALA A 128 -10.26 -1.77 26.21
C ALA A 128 -9.85 -0.57 25.34
N LEU A 129 -9.76 -0.75 24.01
CA LEU A 129 -9.45 0.34 23.08
C LEU A 129 -10.50 1.48 23.12
N LEU A 130 -11.78 1.15 23.30
CA LEU A 130 -12.85 2.17 23.33
C LEU A 130 -12.76 3.11 24.53
N VAL A 131 -12.13 2.69 25.63
CA VAL A 131 -11.95 3.52 26.84
C VAL A 131 -10.52 4.04 26.98
N ASP A 132 -9.61 3.67 26.09
CA ASP A 132 -8.21 4.08 26.13
C ASP A 132 -8.03 5.51 25.59
N GLU A 133 -7.56 6.40 26.46
CA GLU A 133 -7.28 7.79 26.11
C GLU A 133 -6.17 7.92 25.05
N TYR A 134 -5.17 7.05 25.08
CA TYR A 134 -4.08 7.07 24.09
C TYR A 134 -4.57 6.69 22.70
N TYR A 135 -5.49 5.72 22.62
CA TYR A 135 -6.13 5.35 21.36
C TYR A 135 -6.88 6.53 20.75
N TRP A 136 -7.75 7.20 21.53
CA TRP A 136 -8.51 8.35 21.04
C TRP A 136 -7.62 9.55 20.71
N ASN A 137 -6.56 9.80 21.48
CA ASN A 137 -5.58 10.84 21.16
C ASN A 137 -4.92 10.57 19.80
N SER A 138 -4.46 9.33 19.57
CA SER A 138 -3.90 8.90 18.29
C SER A 138 -4.90 9.05 17.14
N MET A 139 -6.16 8.69 17.37
CA MET A 139 -7.21 8.84 16.35
C MET A 139 -7.48 10.30 15.98
N LEU A 140 -7.51 11.21 16.96
CA LEU A 140 -7.67 12.64 16.72
C LEU A 140 -6.48 13.21 15.94
N ASN A 141 -5.26 12.78 16.25
CA ASN A 141 -4.08 13.13 15.47
C ASN A 141 -4.19 12.62 14.02
N MET A 142 -4.72 11.41 13.81
CA MET A 142 -4.95 10.88 12.47
C MET A 142 -5.96 11.72 11.68
N VAL A 143 -7.03 12.22 12.30
CA VAL A 143 -7.98 13.13 11.64
C VAL A 143 -7.26 14.41 11.16
N TYR A 144 -6.41 15.00 12.00
CA TYR A 144 -5.60 16.16 11.62
C TYR A 144 -4.73 15.87 10.38
N TYR A 145 -4.04 14.72 10.37
CA TYR A 145 -3.21 14.30 9.24
C TYR A 145 -4.03 14.05 7.97
N LEU A 146 -5.24 13.47 8.08
CA LEU A 146 -6.11 13.24 6.93
C LEU A 146 -6.62 14.55 6.32
N VAL A 147 -7.01 15.53 7.13
CA VAL A 147 -7.39 16.87 6.64
C VAL A 147 -6.24 17.51 5.89
N ALA A 148 -5.01 17.30 6.37
CA ALA A 148 -3.82 17.86 5.76
C ALA A 148 -3.53 17.32 4.34
N ILE A 149 -4.10 16.16 3.96
CA ILE A 149 -4.04 15.63 2.58
C ILE A 149 -4.70 16.59 1.58
N LEU A 150 -5.71 17.38 1.98
CA LEU A 150 -6.34 18.35 1.09
C LEU A 150 -5.34 19.42 0.62
N PHE A 151 -4.43 19.83 1.50
CA PHE A 151 -3.38 20.78 1.17
C PHE A 151 -2.31 20.12 0.29
N GLU A 152 -1.90 18.89 0.61
CA GLU A 152 -0.98 18.14 -0.24
C GLU A 152 -1.54 17.94 -1.66
N TYR A 153 -2.82 17.59 -1.77
CA TYR A 153 -3.52 17.45 -3.05
C TYR A 153 -3.52 18.77 -3.81
N ALA A 154 -3.86 19.89 -3.17
CA ALA A 154 -3.88 21.19 -3.82
C ALA A 154 -2.48 21.57 -4.38
N ILE A 155 -1.42 21.35 -3.59
CA ILE A 155 -0.04 21.58 -4.02
C ILE A 155 0.33 20.63 -5.17
N ALA A 156 0.06 19.34 -5.02
CA ALA A 156 0.37 18.33 -6.02
C ALA A 156 -0.35 18.57 -7.36
N PHE A 157 -1.62 18.96 -7.31
CA PHE A 157 -2.41 19.31 -8.49
C PHE A 157 -1.89 20.58 -9.16
N GLY A 158 -1.55 21.61 -8.37
CA GLY A 158 -0.92 22.83 -8.86
C GLY A 158 0.42 22.55 -9.57
N LEU A 159 1.30 21.75 -8.95
CA LEU A 159 2.56 21.33 -9.55
C LEU A 159 2.33 20.48 -10.81
N ALA A 160 1.33 19.60 -10.82
CA ALA A 160 0.98 18.80 -11.99
C ALA A 160 0.51 19.68 -13.14
N LEU A 161 -0.33 20.69 -12.89
CA LEU A 161 -0.73 21.68 -13.91
C LEU A 161 0.48 22.44 -14.47
N LEU A 162 1.38 22.90 -13.60
CA LEU A 162 2.61 23.60 -14.01
C LEU A 162 3.48 22.70 -14.91
N LEU A 163 3.70 21.45 -14.51
CA LEU A 163 4.47 20.49 -15.30
C LEU A 163 3.76 20.01 -16.58
N ASN A 164 2.43 20.12 -16.64
CA ASN A 164 1.66 19.84 -17.85
C ASN A 164 1.79 20.99 -18.87
N SER A 165 2.02 22.21 -18.42
CA SER A 165 2.25 23.39 -19.27
C SER A 165 3.64 23.39 -19.93
N GLN A 166 3.78 24.03 -21.09
CA GLN A 166 5.02 24.02 -21.90
C GLN A 166 6.13 24.90 -21.27
N ILE A 167 6.74 24.43 -20.19
CA ILE A 167 7.88 25.08 -19.52
C ILE A 167 9.22 24.62 -20.12
N VAL A 168 10.17 25.56 -20.25
CA VAL A 168 11.48 25.35 -20.91
C VAL A 168 12.32 24.25 -20.24
N ALA A 169 12.22 24.10 -18.90
CA ALA A 169 13.00 23.13 -18.13
C ALA A 169 12.14 21.99 -17.52
N ARG A 170 11.08 21.55 -18.20
CA ARG A 170 10.10 20.59 -17.66
C ARG A 170 10.72 19.31 -17.09
N LYS A 171 11.72 18.75 -17.78
CA LYS A 171 12.39 17.51 -17.36
C LYS A 171 13.16 17.70 -16.05
N PHE A 172 13.86 18.82 -15.91
CA PHE A 172 14.61 19.15 -14.69
C PHE A 172 13.68 19.29 -13.49
N PHE A 173 12.64 20.12 -13.58
CA PHE A 173 11.68 20.30 -12.48
C PHE A 173 10.96 19.01 -12.11
N ARG A 174 10.60 18.18 -13.11
CA ARG A 174 10.02 16.86 -12.84
C ARG A 174 10.96 15.98 -12.01
N VAL A 175 12.25 15.93 -12.33
CA VAL A 175 13.23 15.14 -11.57
C VAL A 175 13.41 15.69 -10.16
N VAL A 176 13.61 17.00 -10.02
CA VAL A 176 13.82 17.65 -8.71
C VAL A 176 12.63 17.43 -7.80
N PHE A 177 11.41 17.61 -8.30
CA PHE A 177 10.20 17.38 -7.50
C PHE A 177 9.98 15.91 -7.17
N LEU A 178 10.47 14.96 -7.98
CA LEU A 178 10.33 13.52 -7.70
C LEU A 178 11.40 12.96 -6.76
N MET A 179 12.53 13.64 -6.57
CA MET A 179 13.61 13.17 -5.68
C MET A 179 13.14 12.78 -4.26
N PRO A 180 12.26 13.55 -3.57
CA PRO A 180 11.87 13.21 -2.21
C PRO A 180 11.20 11.84 -2.08
N LEU A 181 10.44 11.43 -3.10
CA LEU A 181 9.76 10.13 -3.13
C LEU A 181 10.73 8.94 -3.19
N MET A 182 11.98 9.17 -3.59
CA MET A 182 13.01 8.13 -3.66
C MET A 182 13.66 7.85 -2.30
N LEU A 183 13.42 8.71 -1.30
CA LEU A 183 13.95 8.56 0.05
C LEU A 183 13.00 7.71 0.90
N SER A 184 13.57 6.85 1.77
CA SER A 184 12.73 6.10 2.72
C SER A 184 12.15 7.05 3.77
N PRO A 185 10.90 6.85 4.23
CA PRO A 185 10.26 7.72 5.23
C PRO A 185 11.08 7.85 6.52
N VAL A 186 11.70 6.75 6.97
CA VAL A 186 12.59 6.74 8.14
C VAL A 186 13.83 7.60 7.92
N ALA A 187 14.46 7.53 6.73
CA ALA A 187 15.61 8.37 6.42
C ALA A 187 15.23 9.86 6.36
N VAL A 188 14.05 10.18 5.79
CA VAL A 188 13.56 11.57 5.78
C VAL A 188 13.36 12.08 7.20
N SER A 189 12.76 11.29 8.08
CA SER A 189 12.43 11.73 9.45
C SER A 189 13.68 11.83 10.33
N TRP A 190 14.47 10.76 10.36
CA TRP A 190 15.64 10.67 11.23
C TRP A 190 16.86 11.44 10.72
N MET A 191 17.20 11.29 9.43
CA MET A 191 18.43 11.89 8.89
C MET A 191 18.21 13.34 8.46
N LEU A 192 17.11 13.63 7.75
CA LEU A 192 16.84 14.98 7.25
C LEU A 192 16.06 15.81 8.27
N GLY A 193 14.94 15.31 8.77
CA GLY A 193 14.05 16.03 9.69
C GLY A 193 14.76 16.46 10.95
N LYS A 194 15.30 15.49 11.71
CA LYS A 194 16.03 15.77 12.95
C LYS A 194 17.23 16.68 12.72
N SER A 195 18.02 16.47 11.67
CA SER A 195 19.23 17.28 11.38
C SER A 195 18.89 18.70 10.92
N LEU A 196 17.94 18.84 10.00
CA LEU A 196 17.54 20.14 9.44
C LEU A 196 16.82 21.00 10.48
N MET A 197 15.97 20.37 11.30
CA MET A 197 15.11 21.02 12.29
C MET A 197 15.72 20.98 13.69
N GLU A 198 16.99 20.58 13.84
CA GLU A 198 17.72 20.63 15.11
C GLU A 198 17.78 22.07 15.61
N TYR A 199 17.30 22.30 16.83
CA TYR A 199 17.17 23.63 17.44
C TYR A 199 18.49 24.41 17.44
N ARG A 200 19.60 23.73 17.73
CA ARG A 200 20.89 24.39 17.96
C ARG A 200 21.51 24.91 16.66
N PHE A 201 21.63 24.06 15.65
CA PHE A 201 22.43 24.34 14.44
C PHE A 201 21.75 23.91 13.14
N GLY A 202 20.53 23.39 13.19
CA GLY A 202 19.80 22.94 12.00
C GLY A 202 19.62 24.08 11.00
N PRO A 203 19.81 23.84 9.68
CA PRO A 203 19.54 24.85 8.66
C PRO A 203 18.13 25.45 8.73
N ALA A 204 17.10 24.65 8.99
CA ALA A 204 15.72 25.14 9.11
C ALA A 204 15.52 25.99 10.38
N ALA A 205 16.11 25.57 11.50
CA ALA A 205 16.15 26.36 12.74
C ALA A 205 16.90 27.70 12.54
N THR A 206 18.00 27.67 11.80
CA THR A 206 18.77 28.88 11.48
C THR A 206 17.95 29.84 10.64
N LEU A 207 17.29 29.36 9.59
CA LEU A 207 16.38 30.19 8.78
C LEU A 207 15.23 30.76 9.62
N ALA A 208 14.61 29.95 10.48
CA ALA A 208 13.52 30.40 11.34
C ALA A 208 13.95 31.55 12.29
N ARG A 209 15.17 31.49 12.85
CA ARG A 209 15.74 32.61 13.62
C ARG A 209 15.88 33.89 12.81
N HIS A 210 16.34 33.80 11.57
CA HIS A 210 16.44 34.97 10.68
C HIS A 210 15.07 35.56 10.34
N LEU A 211 14.03 34.72 10.31
CA LEU A 211 12.64 35.14 10.09
C LEU A 211 11.95 35.67 11.38
N GLY A 212 12.69 35.76 12.50
CA GLY A 212 12.20 36.35 13.75
C GLY A 212 11.77 35.33 14.82
N TRP A 213 11.92 34.02 14.59
CA TRP A 213 11.65 33.02 15.63
C TRP A 213 12.91 32.72 16.45
N GLU A 214 13.07 33.39 17.58
CA GLU A 214 14.29 33.35 18.40
C GLU A 214 14.68 31.92 18.84
N SER A 215 13.69 31.10 19.16
CA SER A 215 13.86 29.74 19.68
C SER A 215 13.04 28.72 18.88
N PRO A 216 13.50 28.31 17.67
CA PRO A 216 12.76 27.42 16.79
C PRO A 216 12.89 25.96 17.20
N ALA A 217 12.07 25.56 18.15
CA ALA A 217 12.04 24.22 18.71
C ALA A 217 10.90 23.40 18.05
N PHE A 218 11.22 22.79 16.92
CA PHE A 218 10.24 22.12 16.06
C PHE A 218 9.58 20.86 16.66
N PHE A 219 10.17 20.30 17.71
CA PHE A 219 9.69 19.08 18.36
C PHE A 219 9.46 19.26 19.88
N SER A 220 9.47 20.49 20.40
CA SER A 220 9.31 20.73 21.84
C SER A 220 7.87 20.81 22.31
N SER A 221 6.91 21.04 21.40
CA SER A 221 5.47 21.08 21.71
C SER A 221 4.70 20.13 20.79
N PRO A 222 3.59 19.53 21.26
CA PRO A 222 2.78 18.61 20.45
C PRO A 222 2.26 19.24 19.14
N GLU A 223 1.91 20.52 19.14
CA GLU A 223 1.36 21.23 17.98
C GLU A 223 2.42 21.39 16.89
N ILE A 224 3.59 21.92 17.26
CA ILE A 224 4.68 22.17 16.33
C ILE A 224 5.28 20.83 15.87
N ALA A 225 5.34 19.82 16.73
CA ALA A 225 5.79 18.48 16.36
C ALA A 225 4.88 17.85 15.31
N ARG A 226 3.56 17.86 15.52
CA ARG A 226 2.56 17.35 14.54
C ARG A 226 2.68 18.07 13.20
N PHE A 227 2.83 19.40 13.22
CA PHE A 227 3.02 20.19 12.01
C PHE A 227 4.34 19.86 11.30
N SER A 228 5.44 19.72 12.05
CA SER A 228 6.76 19.39 11.50
C SER A 228 6.78 18.02 10.83
N ILE A 229 6.20 17.01 11.49
CA ILE A 229 6.04 15.65 10.95
C ILE A 229 5.19 15.71 9.67
N MET A 230 4.09 16.46 9.69
CA MET A 230 3.22 16.65 8.53
C MET A 230 3.95 17.27 7.33
N VAL A 231 4.82 18.26 7.56
CA VAL A 231 5.60 18.91 6.49
C VAL A 231 6.59 17.93 5.86
N LEU A 232 7.29 17.14 6.66
CA LEU A 232 8.24 16.14 6.17
C LEU A 232 7.54 15.07 5.33
N ASP A 233 6.43 14.52 5.84
CA ASP A 233 5.62 13.53 5.13
C ASP A 233 4.98 14.12 3.86
N ALA A 234 4.45 15.35 3.90
CA ALA A 234 3.95 16.04 2.72
C ALA A 234 5.04 16.20 1.65
N TRP A 235 6.24 16.61 2.04
CA TRP A 235 7.37 16.77 1.11
C TRP A 235 7.74 15.45 0.42
N THR A 236 7.68 14.32 1.14
CA THR A 236 7.93 12.98 0.59
C THR A 236 6.82 12.49 -0.35
N PHE A 237 5.55 12.79 -0.06
CA PHE A 237 4.40 12.17 -0.76
C PHE A 237 3.64 13.08 -1.73
N ILE A 238 3.78 14.41 -1.66
CA ILE A 238 3.31 15.33 -2.72
C ILE A 238 3.79 14.89 -4.12
N PRO A 239 5.06 14.46 -4.31
CA PRO A 239 5.53 14.03 -5.63
C PRO A 239 4.78 12.83 -6.20
N PHE A 240 4.35 11.90 -5.33
CA PHE A 240 3.55 10.74 -5.73
C PHE A 240 2.16 11.16 -6.25
N MET A 241 1.46 12.05 -5.54
CA MET A 241 0.18 12.58 -6.03
C MET A 241 0.38 13.40 -7.30
N MET A 242 1.43 14.22 -7.36
CA MET A 242 1.75 15.05 -8.51
C MET A 242 1.94 14.22 -9.77
N ILE A 243 2.69 13.10 -9.72
CA ILE A 243 2.93 12.28 -10.92
C ILE A 243 1.67 11.56 -11.40
N MET A 244 0.82 11.07 -10.49
CA MET A 244 -0.46 10.46 -10.86
C MET A 244 -1.40 11.49 -11.52
N LEU A 245 -1.51 12.68 -10.93
CA LEU A 245 -2.33 13.76 -11.47
C LEU A 245 -1.77 14.25 -12.81
N LEU A 246 -0.46 14.34 -12.96
CA LEU A 246 0.19 14.72 -14.21
C LEU A 246 -0.06 13.68 -15.32
N ALA A 247 -0.03 12.38 -15.00
CA ALA A 247 -0.35 11.32 -15.94
C ALA A 247 -1.84 11.41 -16.37
N GLY A 248 -2.74 11.65 -15.42
CA GLY A 248 -4.16 11.88 -15.72
C GLY A 248 -4.38 13.08 -16.64
N LEU A 249 -3.72 14.22 -16.36
CA LEU A 249 -3.80 15.42 -17.20
C LEU A 249 -3.31 15.17 -18.63
N GLN A 250 -2.27 14.34 -18.80
CA GLN A 250 -1.73 13.99 -20.11
C GLN A 250 -2.59 12.97 -20.88
N ALA A 251 -3.42 12.21 -20.18
CA ALA A 251 -4.36 11.27 -20.79
C ALA A 251 -5.66 11.93 -21.27
N LEU A 252 -5.92 13.19 -20.89
CA LEU A 252 -7.11 13.92 -21.32
C LEU A 252 -7.12 14.12 -22.85
N PRO A 253 -8.27 13.90 -23.53
CA PRO A 253 -8.38 14.13 -24.97
C PRO A 253 -8.05 15.58 -25.34
N LYS A 254 -7.20 15.76 -26.36
CA LYS A 254 -6.81 17.10 -26.83
C LYS A 254 -7.98 17.87 -27.42
N GLU A 255 -8.87 17.17 -28.12
CA GLU A 255 -10.07 17.71 -28.78
C GLU A 255 -10.95 18.52 -27.82
N VAL A 256 -11.15 18.03 -26.59
CA VAL A 256 -11.98 18.72 -25.57
C VAL A 256 -11.35 20.07 -25.18
N ASN A 257 -10.02 20.11 -25.06
CA ASN A 257 -9.30 21.34 -24.72
C ASN A 257 -9.26 22.32 -25.90
N GLU A 258 -9.24 21.83 -27.14
CA GLU A 258 -9.29 22.66 -28.35
C GLU A 258 -10.69 23.24 -28.58
N ALA A 259 -11.74 22.44 -28.41
CA ALA A 259 -13.13 22.89 -28.47
C ALA A 259 -13.41 24.00 -27.46
N ALA A 260 -12.94 23.85 -26.22
CA ALA A 260 -13.08 24.88 -25.19
C ALA A 260 -12.43 26.22 -25.57
N LYS A 261 -11.31 26.20 -26.29
CA LYS A 261 -10.65 27.41 -26.78
C LYS A 261 -11.43 28.05 -27.92
N ILE A 262 -12.03 27.26 -28.80
CA ILE A 262 -12.88 27.74 -29.88
C ILE A 262 -14.14 28.41 -29.30
N ASP A 263 -14.70 27.87 -28.23
CA ASP A 263 -15.84 28.44 -27.50
C ASP A 263 -15.49 29.66 -26.63
N GLY A 264 -14.23 30.13 -26.67
CA GLY A 264 -13.79 31.33 -25.95
C GLY A 264 -13.72 31.15 -24.42
N ALA A 265 -13.61 29.91 -23.93
CA ALA A 265 -13.52 29.66 -22.48
C ALA A 265 -12.25 30.30 -21.89
N THR A 266 -12.42 31.10 -20.83
CA THR A 266 -11.28 31.67 -20.10
C THR A 266 -10.53 30.60 -19.32
N GLY A 267 -9.26 30.84 -18.93
CA GLY A 267 -8.47 29.85 -18.19
C GLY A 267 -9.13 29.37 -16.89
N TRP A 268 -9.82 30.26 -16.16
CA TRP A 268 -10.56 29.91 -14.95
C TRP A 268 -11.79 29.05 -15.24
N GLN A 269 -12.54 29.38 -16.29
CA GLN A 269 -13.68 28.58 -16.74
C GLN A 269 -13.23 27.20 -17.22
N HIS A 270 -12.16 27.15 -18.01
CA HIS A 270 -11.57 25.92 -18.49
C HIS A 270 -11.14 25.01 -17.33
N PHE A 271 -10.47 25.56 -16.32
CA PHE A 271 -10.08 24.78 -15.15
C PHE A 271 -11.29 24.18 -14.42
N TRP A 272 -12.23 25.02 -13.99
CA TRP A 272 -13.35 24.56 -13.15
C TRP A 272 -14.42 23.76 -13.89
N LYS A 273 -14.67 24.06 -15.17
CA LYS A 273 -15.74 23.40 -15.94
C LYS A 273 -15.26 22.18 -16.73
N ILE A 274 -13.96 22.07 -17.00
CA ILE A 274 -13.42 21.03 -17.88
C ILE A 274 -12.33 20.24 -17.18
N THR A 275 -11.21 20.87 -16.86
CA THR A 275 -10.03 20.16 -16.34
C THR A 275 -10.31 19.49 -15.00
N PHE A 276 -10.82 20.23 -14.00
CA PHE A 276 -11.07 19.71 -12.66
C PHE A 276 -12.12 18.58 -12.66
N PRO A 277 -13.31 18.74 -13.29
CA PRO A 277 -14.31 17.66 -13.39
C PRO A 277 -13.78 16.40 -14.09
N LEU A 278 -13.06 16.53 -15.21
CA LEU A 278 -12.49 15.39 -15.92
C LEU A 278 -11.38 14.70 -15.13
N MET A 279 -10.69 15.44 -14.26
CA MET A 279 -9.66 14.91 -13.37
C MET A 279 -10.21 14.29 -12.09
N LEU A 280 -11.51 14.38 -11.80
CA LEU A 280 -12.09 13.83 -10.55
C LEU A 280 -11.80 12.33 -10.36
N PRO A 281 -11.96 11.43 -11.36
CA PRO A 281 -11.66 10.01 -11.16
C PRO A 281 -10.20 9.75 -10.76
N VAL A 282 -9.26 10.46 -11.38
CA VAL A 282 -7.83 10.37 -11.07
C VAL A 282 -7.53 11.02 -9.71
N SER A 283 -8.18 12.13 -9.40
CA SER A 283 -8.03 12.85 -8.13
C SER A 283 -8.52 12.05 -6.93
N VAL A 284 -9.68 11.40 -7.07
CA VAL A 284 -10.23 10.49 -6.06
C VAL A 284 -9.28 9.32 -5.86
N THR A 285 -8.82 8.69 -6.95
CA THR A 285 -7.85 7.58 -6.88
C THR A 285 -6.56 8.00 -6.16
N ALA A 286 -6.01 9.15 -6.54
CA ALA A 286 -4.79 9.70 -5.93
C ALA A 286 -4.96 9.96 -4.43
N THR A 287 -6.08 10.56 -4.05
CA THR A 287 -6.40 10.90 -2.66
C THR A 287 -6.65 9.65 -1.82
N VAL A 288 -7.38 8.66 -2.34
CA VAL A 288 -7.64 7.39 -1.64
C VAL A 288 -6.33 6.63 -1.38
N ILE A 289 -5.47 6.52 -2.39
CA ILE A 289 -4.15 5.88 -2.21
C ILE A 289 -3.33 6.67 -1.18
N ARG A 290 -3.41 8.00 -1.22
CA ARG A 290 -2.71 8.84 -0.25
C ARG A 290 -3.18 8.61 1.18
N ILE A 291 -4.50 8.49 1.39
CA ILE A 291 -5.11 8.14 2.69
C ILE A 291 -4.54 6.80 3.18
N ILE A 292 -4.49 5.77 2.32
CA ILE A 292 -3.94 4.46 2.68
C ILE A 292 -2.48 4.57 3.15
N PHE A 293 -1.64 5.37 2.48
CA PHE A 293 -0.27 5.62 2.92
C PHE A 293 -0.20 6.45 4.21
N LYS A 294 -1.10 7.41 4.40
CA LYS A 294 -1.17 8.24 5.61
C LYS A 294 -1.49 7.43 6.86
N LEU A 295 -2.32 6.39 6.74
CA LEU A 295 -2.60 5.47 7.84
C LEU A 295 -1.36 4.70 8.33
N LYS A 296 -0.28 4.67 7.53
CA LYS A 296 1.02 4.06 7.87
C LYS A 296 2.06 5.08 8.32
N LEU A 297 1.65 6.31 8.64
CA LEU A 297 2.55 7.41 9.03
C LEU A 297 3.37 7.14 10.30
N ALA A 298 3.08 6.04 11.02
CA ALA A 298 3.92 5.55 12.12
C ALA A 298 5.42 5.48 11.76
N ASP A 299 5.77 5.10 10.53
CA ASP A 299 7.16 5.00 10.07
C ASP A 299 7.92 6.35 10.01
N VAL A 300 7.19 7.47 9.96
CA VAL A 300 7.76 8.84 10.00
C VAL A 300 7.85 9.35 11.44
N VAL A 301 6.97 8.87 12.31
CA VAL A 301 6.87 9.31 13.72
C VAL A 301 7.93 8.64 14.60
N ILE A 302 8.29 7.39 14.29
CA ILE A 302 9.27 6.57 15.02
C ILE A 302 10.70 6.92 14.56
#